data_AF-A0A430BQC0-F1
#
_entry.id   AF-A0A430BQC0-F1
#
_cell.length_a   1.000
_cell.length_b   1.000
_cell.length_c   1.000
_cell.angle_alpha   90.00
_cell.angle_beta   90.00
_cell.angle_gamma   90.00
#
_symmetry.space_group_name_H-M   'P 1'
#
loop_
_entity.id
_entity.type
_entity.pdbx_description
1 polymer ?
#
loop_
_entity_poly.entity_id
_entity_poly.type
_entity_poly.pdbx_seq_one_letter_code
_entity_poly.pdbx_strand_id
1 'polypeptide(L)'
;MAAGPPSRADAARAAVHPVNTPQAMRIWLDRVPRTSAYPPDFEATLKGQGPAYVIEMSTAPGCLPCGDLWTKLGAVKARYGWGIRTISAQEAMIRSGRLGLPWIGHPIAWVRPLADPNRIIPVAIGTDHSVNISRNLYLAAKMQTGVRAAVGVRAMSKFTGIVGAAAPSPSTHRRKG
;
A
#
# COMPACT_ATOMS: atom_id res chain seq x y z
N MET A 1 -5.55 16.59 24.42
CA MET A 1 -4.12 16.86 24.12
C MET A 1 -3.90 16.56 22.65
N ALA A 2 -3.56 17.57 21.84
CA ALA A 2 -3.24 17.36 20.43
C ALA A 2 -1.78 16.88 20.31
N ALA A 3 -1.54 15.74 19.66
CA ALA A 3 -0.20 15.27 19.38
C ALA A 3 0.49 16.22 18.40
N GLY A 4 1.67 16.74 18.76
CA GLY A 4 2.48 17.57 17.87
C GLY A 4 2.95 16.78 16.64
N PRO A 5 3.42 17.48 15.59
CA PRO A 5 3.95 16.82 14.40
C PRO A 5 5.14 15.92 14.77
N PRO A 6 5.26 14.72 14.16
CA PRO A 6 6.30 13.76 14.50
C PRO A 6 7.70 14.36 14.26
N SER A 7 8.63 14.13 15.19
CA SER A 7 10.00 14.62 15.06
C SER A 7 10.76 13.89 13.94
N ARG A 8 11.89 14.43 13.46
CA ARG A 8 12.76 13.71 12.50
C ARG A 8 13.23 12.35 13.03
N ALA A 9 13.43 12.23 14.35
CA ALA A 9 13.80 10.96 14.98
C ALA A 9 12.62 9.97 15.03
N ASP A 10 11.38 10.46 15.18
CA ASP A 10 10.18 9.64 15.10
C ASP A 10 9.89 9.21 13.66
N ALA A 11 10.12 10.09 12.69
CA ALA A 11 10.07 9.76 11.28
C ALA A 11 11.15 8.72 10.90
N ALA A 12 12.38 8.86 11.41
CA ALA A 12 13.45 7.90 11.18
C ALA A 12 13.22 6.55 11.87
N ARG A 13 12.63 6.53 13.08
CA ARG A 13 12.21 5.28 13.74
C ARG A 13 11.00 4.63 13.08
N ALA A 14 10.06 5.43 12.58
CA ALA A 14 8.96 4.97 11.74
C ALA A 14 9.45 4.48 10.37
N ALA A 15 10.69 4.81 9.96
CA ALA A 15 11.25 4.42 8.67
C ALA A 15 11.78 2.97 8.64
N VAL A 16 11.93 2.30 9.78
CA VAL A 16 12.35 0.90 9.88
C VAL A 16 11.13 0.07 10.26
N HIS A 17 10.86 -1.01 9.52
CA HIS A 17 9.78 -1.92 9.92
C HIS A 17 10.11 -2.50 11.30
N PRO A 18 9.34 -2.17 12.37
CA PRO A 18 9.74 -2.52 13.73
C PRO A 18 9.53 -4.02 14.03
N VAL A 19 8.94 -4.77 13.09
CA VAL A 19 8.73 -6.20 13.21
C VAL A 19 9.96 -6.96 12.73
N ASN A 20 10.66 -7.55 13.67
CA ASN A 20 11.76 -8.49 13.44
C ASN A 20 11.50 -9.87 14.07
N THR A 21 10.36 -10.08 14.74
CA THR A 21 9.96 -11.37 15.33
C THR A 21 8.54 -11.78 14.94
N PRO A 22 8.20 -13.08 14.97
CA PRO A 22 6.83 -13.54 14.73
C PRO A 22 5.81 -12.97 15.74
N GLN A 23 6.22 -12.71 16.98
CA GLN A 23 5.35 -12.10 17.99
C GLN A 23 5.07 -10.63 17.66
N ALA A 24 6.10 -9.87 17.32
CA ALA A 24 5.93 -8.49 16.88
C ALA A 24 5.05 -8.40 15.63
N MET A 25 5.11 -9.40 14.72
CA MET A 25 4.27 -9.46 13.53
C MET A 25 2.80 -9.65 13.87
N ARG A 26 2.50 -10.56 14.81
CA ARG A 26 1.13 -10.77 15.30
C ARG A 26 0.57 -9.51 15.95
N ILE A 27 1.31 -8.93 16.90
CA ILE A 27 0.92 -7.67 17.57
C ILE A 27 0.72 -6.54 16.55
N TRP A 28 1.55 -6.48 15.51
CA TRP A 28 1.38 -5.53 14.43
C TRP A 28 0.05 -5.74 13.70
N LEU A 29 -0.19 -6.96 13.22
CA LEU A 29 -1.38 -7.32 12.45
C LEU A 29 -2.68 -7.16 13.25
N ASP A 30 -2.66 -7.42 14.56
CA ASP A 30 -3.82 -7.26 15.45
C ASP A 30 -4.31 -5.80 15.51
N ARG A 31 -3.40 -4.83 15.29
CA ARG A 31 -3.75 -3.40 15.24
C ARG A 31 -4.24 -2.95 13.87
N VAL A 32 -3.99 -3.72 12.82
CA VAL A 32 -4.34 -3.35 11.45
C VAL A 32 -5.78 -3.77 11.16
N PRO A 33 -6.70 -2.83 10.86
CA PRO A 33 -8.07 -3.17 10.50
C PRO A 33 -8.12 -4.09 9.28
N ARG A 34 -8.96 -5.12 9.35
CA ARG A 34 -9.16 -6.06 8.24
C ARG A 34 -10.26 -5.56 7.33
N THR A 35 -10.00 -5.57 6.03
CA THR A 35 -11.05 -5.37 5.02
C THR A 35 -12.07 -6.50 5.14
N SER A 36 -13.32 -6.15 5.38
CA SER A 36 -14.42 -7.11 5.64
C SER A 36 -15.37 -7.24 4.45
N ALA A 37 -15.40 -6.27 3.55
CA ALA A 37 -16.25 -6.28 2.36
C ALA A 37 -15.51 -5.78 1.12
N TYR A 38 -16.04 -6.10 -0.05
CA TYR A 38 -15.49 -5.69 -1.34
C TYR A 38 -16.61 -5.26 -2.31
N PRO A 39 -16.29 -4.41 -3.29
CA PRO A 39 -17.20 -4.11 -4.39
C PRO A 39 -17.57 -5.37 -5.19
N PRO A 40 -18.76 -5.41 -5.83
CA PRO A 40 -19.20 -6.56 -6.62
C PRO A 40 -18.25 -6.93 -7.77
N ASP A 41 -17.54 -5.94 -8.34
CA ASP A 41 -16.59 -6.13 -9.44
C ASP A 41 -15.17 -6.53 -8.99
N PHE A 42 -14.95 -6.76 -7.69
CA PHE A 42 -13.61 -6.97 -7.11
C PHE A 42 -12.86 -8.15 -7.72
N GLU A 43 -13.45 -9.35 -7.67
CA GLU A 43 -12.86 -10.58 -8.19
C GLU A 43 -12.64 -10.50 -9.71
N ALA A 44 -13.64 -10.02 -10.43
CA ALA A 44 -13.58 -9.85 -11.88
C ALA A 44 -12.46 -8.88 -12.29
N THR A 45 -12.32 -7.76 -11.56
CA THR A 45 -11.26 -6.78 -11.79
C THR A 45 -9.89 -7.39 -11.54
N LEU A 46 -9.68 -8.05 -10.40
CA LEU A 46 -8.36 -8.62 -10.09
C LEU A 46 -7.94 -9.70 -11.08
N LYS A 47 -8.85 -10.60 -11.47
CA LYS A 47 -8.55 -11.63 -12.48
C LYS A 47 -8.33 -11.04 -13.86
N GLY A 48 -9.20 -10.11 -14.28
CA GLY A 48 -9.13 -9.50 -15.61
C GLY A 48 -7.89 -8.63 -15.82
N GLN A 49 -7.41 -7.97 -14.76
CA GLN A 49 -6.23 -7.09 -14.84
C GLN A 49 -4.91 -7.84 -14.61
N GLY A 50 -4.89 -8.96 -13.88
CA GLY A 50 -3.65 -9.65 -13.46
C GLY A 50 -2.57 -9.79 -14.53
N PRO A 51 -2.89 -10.25 -15.76
CA PRO A 51 -1.89 -10.40 -16.83
C PRO A 51 -1.23 -9.10 -17.30
N ALA A 52 -1.85 -7.94 -17.09
CA ALA A 52 -1.35 -6.65 -17.56
C ALA A 52 -0.45 -5.92 -16.53
N TYR A 53 -0.25 -6.49 -15.34
CA TYR A 53 0.42 -5.82 -14.22
C TYR A 53 1.49 -6.71 -13.59
N VAL A 54 2.43 -6.04 -12.92
CA VAL A 54 3.43 -6.69 -12.08
C VAL A 54 3.47 -6.02 -10.72
N ILE A 55 3.55 -6.86 -9.69
CA ILE A 55 3.82 -6.48 -8.32
C ILE A 55 5.33 -6.55 -8.12
N GLU A 56 5.91 -5.44 -7.65
CA GLU A 56 7.33 -5.31 -7.38
C GLU A 56 7.52 -5.07 -5.89
N MET A 57 8.30 -5.91 -5.21
CA MET A 57 8.58 -5.69 -3.78
C MET A 57 10.05 -5.51 -3.47
N SER A 58 10.35 -4.63 -2.52
CA SER A 58 11.67 -4.54 -1.91
C SER A 58 11.84 -5.66 -0.90
N THR A 59 13.08 -6.13 -0.74
CA THR A 59 13.41 -7.21 0.19
C THR A 59 14.80 -6.99 0.80
N ALA A 60 15.07 -7.65 1.92
CA ALA A 60 16.38 -7.70 2.55
C ALA A 60 16.63 -9.10 3.14
N PRO A 61 17.90 -9.56 3.22
CA PRO A 61 18.24 -10.82 3.88
C PRO A 61 17.72 -10.86 5.33
N GLY A 62 17.16 -11.99 5.75
CA GLY A 62 16.63 -12.17 7.11
C GLY A 62 15.36 -11.37 7.43
N CYS A 63 14.79 -10.64 6.47
CA CYS A 63 13.59 -9.84 6.67
C CYS A 63 12.33 -10.72 6.81
N LEU A 64 11.91 -10.95 8.05
CA LEU A 64 10.71 -11.73 8.35
C LEU A 64 9.43 -11.16 7.70
N PRO A 65 9.15 -9.84 7.75
CA PRO A 65 7.99 -9.26 7.06
C PRO A 65 8.06 -9.41 5.53
N CYS A 66 9.27 -9.50 4.95
CA CYS A 66 9.45 -9.71 3.52
C CYS A 66 9.04 -11.13 3.12
N GLY A 67 9.42 -12.14 3.92
CA GLY A 67 8.97 -13.51 3.70
C GLY A 67 7.44 -13.66 3.82
N ASP A 68 6.85 -13.02 4.82
CA ASP A 68 5.40 -12.99 5.00
C ASP A 68 4.67 -12.35 3.80
N LEU A 69 5.12 -11.16 3.36
CA LEU A 69 4.54 -10.50 2.20
C LEU A 69 4.72 -11.33 0.92
N TRP A 70 5.90 -11.93 0.72
CA TRP A 70 6.18 -12.79 -0.44
C TRP A 70 5.20 -13.97 -0.51
N THR A 71 4.96 -14.66 0.60
CA THR A 71 3.98 -15.75 0.67
C THR A 71 2.56 -15.27 0.34
N LYS A 72 2.13 -14.13 0.89
CA LYS A 72 0.80 -13.55 0.62
C LYS A 72 0.64 -13.13 -0.84
N LEU A 73 1.67 -12.52 -1.42
CA LEU A 73 1.70 -12.20 -2.85
C LEU A 73 1.66 -13.49 -3.69
N GLY A 74 2.39 -14.54 -3.31
CA GLY A 74 2.30 -15.85 -3.97
C GLY A 74 0.87 -16.37 -4.10
N ALA A 75 0.05 -16.21 -3.05
CA ALA A 75 -1.38 -16.55 -3.10
C ALA A 75 -2.18 -15.65 -4.06
N VAL A 76 -1.87 -14.35 -4.12
CA VAL A 76 -2.45 -13.42 -5.11
C VAL A 76 -2.11 -13.84 -6.54
N LYS A 77 -0.85 -14.19 -6.81
CA LYS A 77 -0.42 -14.68 -8.14
C LYS A 77 -1.19 -15.94 -8.52
N ALA A 78 -1.28 -16.91 -7.61
CA ALA A 78 -2.01 -18.15 -7.86
C ALA A 78 -3.51 -17.92 -8.13
N ARG A 79 -4.14 -16.97 -7.41
CA ARG A 79 -5.58 -16.71 -7.50
C ARG A 79 -5.98 -15.80 -8.66
N TYR A 80 -5.15 -14.81 -8.97
CA TYR A 80 -5.51 -13.69 -9.85
C TYR A 80 -4.56 -13.50 -11.03
N GLY A 81 -3.45 -14.25 -11.11
CA GLY A 81 -2.51 -14.17 -12.25
C GLY A 81 -1.61 -12.94 -12.26
N TRP A 82 -1.46 -12.22 -11.15
CA TRP A 82 -0.57 -11.06 -11.06
C TRP A 82 0.89 -11.50 -11.01
N GLY A 83 1.72 -10.96 -11.91
CA GLY A 83 3.17 -11.17 -11.86
C GLY A 83 3.77 -10.61 -10.57
N ILE A 84 4.81 -11.25 -10.02
CA ILE A 84 5.51 -10.78 -8.82
C ILE A 84 7.01 -10.87 -9.06
N ARG A 85 7.75 -9.82 -8.69
CA ARG A 85 9.21 -9.83 -8.67
C ARG A 85 9.77 -8.96 -7.55
N THR A 86 11.04 -9.17 -7.22
CA THR A 86 11.76 -8.30 -6.30
C THR A 86 12.41 -7.13 -7.04
N ILE A 87 12.68 -6.04 -6.32
CA ILE A 87 13.52 -4.93 -6.76
C ILE A 87 14.68 -4.71 -5.78
N SER A 88 15.73 -4.02 -6.23
CA SER A 88 16.87 -3.68 -5.38
C SER A 88 16.48 -2.68 -4.29
N ALA A 89 17.25 -2.65 -3.20
CA ALA A 89 17.08 -1.66 -2.14
C ALA A 89 17.25 -0.21 -2.64
N GLN A 90 18.19 0.00 -3.58
CA GLN A 90 18.40 1.32 -4.19
C GLN A 90 17.16 1.79 -4.98
N GLU A 91 16.58 0.91 -5.79
CA GLU A 91 15.36 1.23 -6.54
C GLU A 91 14.18 1.51 -5.60
N ALA A 92 14.05 0.71 -4.54
CA ALA A 92 13.04 0.91 -3.50
C ALA A 92 13.19 2.27 -2.81
N MET A 93 14.42 2.69 -2.51
CA MET A 93 14.72 3.98 -1.89
C MET A 93 14.34 5.15 -2.81
N ILE A 94 14.72 5.08 -4.09
CA ILE A 94 14.39 6.13 -5.09
C ILE A 94 12.87 6.28 -5.21
N ARG A 95 12.13 5.17 -5.31
CA ARG A 95 10.66 5.19 -5.41
C ARG A 95 10.00 5.74 -4.16
N SER A 96 10.48 5.35 -2.99
CA SER A 96 9.95 5.84 -1.71
C SER A 96 10.18 7.34 -1.57
N GLY A 97 11.36 7.83 -1.93
CA GLY A 97 11.69 9.25 -1.93
C GLY A 97 10.81 10.08 -2.87
N ARG A 98 10.56 9.59 -4.09
CA ARG A 98 9.66 10.25 -5.06
C ARG A 98 8.22 10.40 -4.55
N LEU A 99 7.78 9.48 -3.70
CA LEU A 99 6.44 9.49 -3.13
C LEU A 99 6.38 10.23 -1.77
N GLY A 100 7.50 10.81 -1.32
CA GLY A 100 7.60 11.44 -0.01
C GLY A 100 7.28 10.47 1.14
N LEU A 101 7.43 9.16 0.92
CA LEU A 101 7.18 8.18 1.95
C LEU A 101 8.26 8.33 3.03
N PRO A 102 7.91 8.50 4.31
CA PRO A 102 8.88 8.60 5.40
C PRO A 102 9.57 7.25 5.69
N TRP A 103 9.46 6.28 4.77
CA TRP A 103 9.79 4.89 4.98
C TRP A 103 11.03 4.47 4.20
N ILE A 104 12.01 3.87 4.89
CA ILE A 104 13.29 3.41 4.34
C ILE A 104 13.44 1.87 4.50
N GLY A 105 12.44 1.20 5.11
CA GLY A 105 12.49 -0.21 5.48
C GLY A 105 11.97 -1.18 4.41
N HIS A 106 12.03 -2.47 4.75
CA HIS A 106 11.52 -3.55 3.92
C HIS A 106 10.43 -4.36 4.66
N PRO A 107 9.46 -4.93 3.93
CA PRO A 107 9.23 -4.76 2.50
C PRO A 107 8.39 -3.51 2.21
N ILE A 108 8.44 -3.04 0.98
CA ILE A 108 7.39 -2.23 0.36
C ILE A 108 7.04 -2.93 -0.94
N ALA A 109 5.75 -3.04 -1.25
CA ALA A 109 5.28 -3.52 -2.54
C ALA A 109 4.62 -2.39 -3.33
N TRP A 110 4.91 -2.38 -4.62
CA TRP A 110 4.32 -1.50 -5.62
C TRP A 110 3.66 -2.32 -6.72
N VAL A 111 2.69 -1.71 -7.36
CA VAL A 111 2.08 -2.18 -8.59
C VAL A 111 2.37 -1.20 -9.70
N ARG A 112 2.68 -1.75 -10.87
CA ARG A 112 2.74 -0.99 -12.11
C ARG A 112 2.17 -1.82 -13.27
N PRO A 113 1.67 -1.18 -14.33
CA PRO A 113 1.28 -1.86 -15.53
C PRO A 113 2.55 -2.28 -16.30
N LEU A 114 2.41 -3.30 -17.15
CA LEU A 114 3.50 -3.73 -18.03
C LEU A 114 3.74 -2.71 -19.16
N ALA A 115 2.68 -2.04 -19.63
CA ALA A 115 2.75 -1.08 -20.74
C ALA A 115 3.31 0.30 -20.35
N ASP A 116 3.31 0.66 -19.06
CA ASP A 116 3.85 1.94 -18.57
C ASP A 116 4.60 1.74 -17.25
N PRO A 117 5.93 1.51 -17.30
CA PRO A 117 6.70 1.21 -16.11
C PRO A 117 6.83 2.39 -15.13
N ASN A 118 6.51 3.62 -15.55
CA ASN A 118 6.65 4.81 -14.72
C ASN A 118 5.42 5.05 -13.82
N ARG A 119 4.30 4.38 -14.11
CA ARG A 119 3.05 4.54 -13.36
C ARG A 119 2.95 3.55 -12.20
N ILE A 120 3.67 3.88 -11.14
CA ILE A 120 3.87 3.01 -9.99
C ILE A 120 2.97 3.47 -8.83
N ILE A 121 2.24 2.54 -8.21
CA ILE A 121 1.40 2.78 -7.04
C ILE A 121 1.86 1.89 -5.88
N PRO A 122 2.15 2.43 -4.67
CA PRO A 122 2.43 1.62 -3.50
C PRO A 122 1.15 0.88 -3.05
N VAL A 123 1.27 -0.42 -2.78
CA VAL A 123 0.15 -1.29 -2.39
C VAL A 123 0.35 -1.99 -1.06
N ALA A 124 1.57 -2.03 -0.52
CA ALA A 124 1.82 -2.46 0.85
C ALA A 124 3.12 -1.82 1.36
N ILE A 125 3.12 -1.41 2.63
CA ILE A 125 4.32 -0.96 3.35
C ILE A 125 4.40 -1.86 4.59
N GLY A 126 5.40 -2.73 4.64
CA GLY A 126 5.51 -3.73 5.69
C GLY A 126 4.64 -4.96 5.52
N THR A 127 4.26 -5.55 6.66
CA THR A 127 3.29 -6.64 6.73
C THR A 127 1.86 -6.11 6.88
N ASP A 128 0.93 -6.77 6.21
CA ASP A 128 -0.51 -6.47 6.25
C ASP A 128 -1.30 -7.78 6.04
N HIS A 129 -2.61 -7.74 6.29
CA HIS A 129 -3.51 -8.87 6.04
C HIS A 129 -3.67 -9.11 4.52
N SER A 130 -3.77 -10.37 4.10
CA SER A 130 -3.95 -10.74 2.67
C SER A 130 -5.17 -10.09 2.02
N VAL A 131 -6.23 -9.89 2.80
CA VAL A 131 -7.46 -9.18 2.41
C VAL A 131 -7.19 -7.71 2.06
N ASN A 132 -6.34 -7.05 2.85
CA ASN A 132 -5.96 -5.65 2.65
C ASN A 132 -5.01 -5.47 1.46
N ILE A 133 -4.10 -6.42 1.26
CA ILE A 133 -3.23 -6.45 0.09
C ILE A 133 -4.09 -6.54 -1.18
N SER A 134 -5.02 -7.49 -1.23
CA SER A 134 -5.90 -7.68 -2.40
C SER A 134 -6.76 -6.45 -2.68
N ARG A 135 -7.30 -5.81 -1.62
CA ARG A 135 -7.96 -4.51 -1.70
C ARG A 135 -7.07 -3.43 -2.33
N ASN A 136 -5.83 -3.31 -1.89
CA ASN A 136 -4.92 -2.29 -2.41
C ASN A 136 -4.56 -2.53 -3.88
N LEU A 137 -4.42 -3.79 -4.30
CA LEU A 137 -4.24 -4.16 -5.71
C LEU A 137 -5.44 -3.76 -6.57
N TYR A 138 -6.67 -4.02 -6.09
CA TYR A 138 -7.89 -3.58 -6.77
C TYR A 138 -7.91 -2.06 -6.94
N LEU A 139 -7.63 -1.30 -5.87
CA LEU A 139 -7.57 0.15 -5.92
C LEU A 139 -6.52 0.64 -6.92
N ALA A 140 -5.32 0.05 -6.90
CA ALA A 140 -4.26 0.37 -7.85
C ALA A 140 -4.71 0.12 -9.29
N ALA A 141 -5.35 -1.01 -9.57
CA ALA A 141 -5.89 -1.32 -10.89
C ALA A 141 -6.92 -0.28 -11.34
N LYS A 142 -7.91 0.04 -10.48
CA LYS A 142 -8.94 1.04 -10.81
C LYS A 142 -8.33 2.42 -11.05
N MET A 143 -7.36 2.82 -10.22
CA MET A 143 -6.61 4.06 -10.41
C MET A 143 -5.87 4.08 -11.73
N GLN A 144 -5.30 2.94 -12.12
CA GLN A 144 -4.57 2.80 -13.37
C GLN A 144 -5.50 2.74 -14.59
N THR A 145 -6.74 2.29 -14.45
CA THR A 145 -7.74 2.36 -15.52
C THR A 145 -8.56 3.67 -15.53
N GLY A 146 -8.13 4.71 -14.82
CA GLY A 146 -8.70 6.05 -14.91
C GLY A 146 -9.70 6.44 -13.80
N VAL A 147 -9.94 5.57 -12.81
CA VAL A 147 -10.72 5.97 -11.62
C VAL A 147 -9.87 6.91 -10.77
N ARG A 148 -10.36 8.11 -10.49
CA ARG A 148 -9.64 9.04 -9.59
C ARG A 148 -9.40 8.38 -8.23
N ALA A 149 -8.19 8.52 -7.68
CA ALA A 149 -7.80 7.92 -6.39
C ALA A 149 -8.81 8.18 -5.27
N ALA A 150 -9.24 9.44 -5.13
CA ALA A 150 -10.22 9.83 -4.13
C ALA A 150 -11.61 9.19 -4.34
N VAL A 151 -11.96 8.85 -5.57
CA VAL A 151 -13.20 8.11 -5.89
C VAL A 151 -13.04 6.65 -5.53
N GLY A 152 -11.91 6.01 -5.89
CA GLY A 152 -11.61 4.64 -5.49
C GLY A 152 -11.60 4.47 -3.97
N VAL A 153 -10.89 5.36 -3.26
CA VAL A 153 -10.81 5.34 -1.79
C VAL A 153 -12.18 5.60 -1.14
N ARG A 154 -12.98 6.56 -1.63
CA ARG A 154 -14.35 6.80 -1.11
C ARG A 154 -15.31 5.65 -1.43
N ALA A 155 -15.16 5.01 -2.58
CA ALA A 155 -15.95 3.82 -2.90
C ALA A 155 -15.58 2.69 -1.93
N MET A 156 -14.28 2.53 -1.62
CA MET A 156 -13.79 1.53 -0.68
C MET A 156 -14.03 1.87 0.79
N SER A 157 -14.13 3.15 1.19
CA SER A 157 -14.29 3.53 2.60
C SER A 157 -15.55 2.95 3.23
N LYS A 158 -16.59 2.70 2.41
CA LYS A 158 -17.82 2.00 2.79
C LYS A 158 -17.60 0.52 3.13
N PHE A 159 -16.54 -0.07 2.60
CA PHE A 159 -16.24 -1.51 2.71
C PHE A 159 -15.02 -1.81 3.60
N THR A 160 -14.20 -0.80 3.91
CA THR A 160 -12.92 -0.95 4.61
C THR A 160 -12.83 -0.20 5.93
N GLY A 161 -13.76 0.74 6.19
CA GLY A 161 -13.70 1.64 7.35
C GLY A 161 -12.56 2.66 7.32
N ILE A 162 -11.69 2.64 6.28
CA ILE A 162 -10.63 3.62 6.09
C ILE A 162 -11.26 4.84 5.41
N VAL A 163 -11.68 5.82 6.22
CA VAL A 163 -12.10 7.13 5.74
C VAL A 163 -10.89 7.83 5.12
N GLY A 164 -10.97 8.18 3.84
CA GLY A 164 -9.93 9.00 3.20
C GLY A 164 -9.72 10.29 4.00
N ALA A 165 -8.46 10.69 4.19
CA ALA A 165 -8.13 11.95 4.84
C ALA A 165 -9.01 13.07 4.26
N ALA A 166 -9.71 13.78 5.15
CA ALA A 166 -10.58 14.88 4.75
C ALA A 166 -9.79 15.83 3.84
N ALA A 167 -10.38 16.21 2.70
CA ALA A 167 -9.81 17.23 1.85
C ALA A 167 -9.56 18.49 2.69
N PRO A 168 -8.44 19.23 2.50
CA PRO A 168 -8.24 20.50 3.16
C PRO A 168 -9.45 21.40 2.89
N SER A 169 -10.11 21.86 3.95
CA SER A 169 -11.18 22.85 3.80
C SER A 169 -10.60 24.07 3.10
N PRO A 170 -11.24 24.62 2.05
CA PRO A 170 -10.78 25.85 1.43
C PRO A 170 -10.80 26.96 2.49
N SER A 171 -9.62 27.50 2.79
CA SER A 171 -9.47 28.68 3.62
C SER A 171 -10.17 29.84 2.92
N THR A 172 -11.36 30.19 3.42
CA THR A 172 -12.02 31.43 3.06
C THR A 172 -11.28 32.57 3.77
N HIS A 173 -10.26 33.12 3.10
CA HIS A 173 -9.76 34.44 3.44
C HIS A 173 -10.86 35.47 3.16
N ARG A 174 -11.70 35.71 4.16
CA ARG A 174 -12.64 36.83 4.18
C ARG A 174 -11.82 38.12 4.37
N ARG A 175 -11.59 38.80 3.24
CA ARG A 175 -11.13 40.20 3.16
C ARG A 175 -12.04 41.06 4.04
N LYS A 176 -11.49 41.68 5.10
CA LYS A 176 -12.15 42.80 5.79
C LYS A 176 -11.63 44.08 5.16
N GLY A 177 -12.57 44.94 4.76
CA GLY A 177 -12.30 46.32 4.35
C GLY A 177 -12.02 47.22 5.53
#